data_AF-A0A3B9NUL3-F1
#
_entry.id   AF-A0A3B9NUL3-F1
#
_cell.length_a   1.000
_cell.length_b   1.000
_cell.length_c   1.000
_cell.angle_alpha   90.00
_cell.angle_beta   90.00
_cell.angle_gamma   90.00
#
_symmetry.space_group_name_H-M   'P 1'
#
loop_
_entity.id
_entity.type
_entity.pdbx_description
1 polymer ?
#
loop_
_entity_poly.entity_id
_entity_poly.type
_entity_poly.pdbx_seq_one_letter_code
_entity_poly.pdbx_strand_id
1 'polypeptide(L)' 'MEIAPEGYQVSAVEDWVRAEVPELTPPFRWTRLEGGHSNLTYQIEDARGQLAVIR' A
#
# COMPACT_ATOMS: atom_id res chain seq x y z
N MET A 1 -16.27 5.39 -8.54
CA MET A 1 -16.14 4.74 -7.22
C MET A 1 -14.69 4.37 -7.08
N GLU A 2 -14.01 4.91 -6.06
CA GLU A 2 -12.62 4.56 -5.78
C GLU A 2 -12.62 3.13 -5.24
N ILE A 3 -12.01 2.20 -5.99
CA ILE A 3 -12.01 0.78 -5.62
C ILE A 3 -10.85 0.61 -4.64
N ALA A 4 -11.16 0.32 -3.38
CA ALA A 4 -10.16 0.01 -2.38
C ALA A 4 -9.31 -1.20 -2.82
N PRO A 5 -8.01 -1.24 -2.49
CA PRO A 5 -7.15 -2.38 -2.81
C PRO A 5 -7.73 -3.68 -2.22
N GLU A 6 -7.89 -4.68 -3.08
CA GLU A 6 -8.46 -5.98 -2.72
C GLU A 6 -7.67 -6.63 -1.59
N GLY A 7 -8.37 -7.15 -0.58
CA GLY A 7 -7.76 -7.88 0.53
C GLY A 7 -7.12 -7.01 1.60
N TYR A 8 -7.10 -5.68 1.47
CA TYR A 8 -6.52 -4.77 2.46
C TYR A 8 -7.55 -3.82 3.09
N GLN A 9 -7.49 -3.68 4.42
CA GLN A 9 -8.12 -2.56 5.12
C GLN A 9 -7.15 -1.37 5.10
N VAL A 10 -7.34 -0.44 4.15
CA VAL A 10 -6.39 0.65 3.88
C VAL A 10 -6.00 1.42 5.14
N SER A 11 -6.97 1.86 5.94
CA SER A 11 -6.68 2.64 7.15
C SER A 11 -5.82 1.87 8.15
N ALA A 12 -6.10 0.58 8.36
CA ALA A 12 -5.33 -0.25 9.28
C ALA A 12 -3.90 -0.47 8.79
N VAL A 13 -3.71 -0.62 7.48
CA VAL A 13 -2.36 -0.69 6.89
C VAL A 13 -1.63 0.64 7.05
N GLU A 14 -2.28 1.77 6.77
CA GLU A 14 -1.66 3.09 6.90
C GLU A 14 -1.26 3.39 8.36
N ASP A 15 -2.10 3.04 9.32
CA ASP A 15 -1.78 3.18 10.75
C ASP A 15 -0.58 2.31 11.14
N TRP A 16 -0.53 1.07 10.66
CA TRP A 16 0.59 0.16 10.90
C TRP A 16 1.89 0.65 10.25
N VAL A 17 1.85 1.06 8.98
CA VAL A 17 3.04 1.59 8.28
C VAL A 17 3.55 2.85 8.96
N ARG A 18 2.66 3.75 9.41
CA ARG A 18 3.05 4.96 10.16
C ARG A 18 3.80 4.61 11.46
N ALA A 19 3.41 3.53 12.13
CA ALA A 19 4.03 3.09 13.38
C ALA A 19 5.38 2.39 13.15
N GLU A 20 5.47 1.54 12.13
CA GLU A 20 6.60 0.61 11.95
C GLU A 20 7.63 1.06 10.90
N VAL A 21 7.26 1.95 9.98
CA VAL A 21 8.12 2.42 8.87
C VAL A 21 8.14 3.95 8.84
N PRO A 22 8.92 4.60 9.72
CA PRO A 22 8.88 6.05 9.92
C PRO A 22 9.33 6.88 8.70
N GLU A 23 9.99 6.25 7.72
CA GLU A 23 10.35 6.90 6.47
C GLU A 23 9.14 7.16 5.57
N LEU A 24 8.12 6.29 5.61
CA LEU A 24 6.94 6.37 4.75
C LEU A 24 5.82 7.21 5.39
N THR A 25 5.21 8.10 4.60
CA THR A 25 4.10 8.95 5.08
C THR A 25 2.81 8.72 4.27
N PRO A 26 1.78 8.07 4.85
CA PRO A 26 0.46 7.99 4.22
C PRO A 26 -0.22 9.37 4.11
N PRO A 27 -1.23 9.54 3.23
CA PRO A 27 -1.96 8.50 2.51
C PRO A 27 -1.16 7.89 1.35
N PHE A 28 -1.42 6.61 1.06
CA PHE A 28 -0.77 5.93 -0.06
C PHE A 28 -1.62 5.89 -1.32
N ARG A 29 -0.98 6.07 -2.47
CA ARG A 29 -1.54 5.66 -3.76
C ARG A 29 -1.21 4.19 -3.99
N TRP A 30 -2.22 3.38 -4.26
CA TRP A 30 -2.10 1.94 -4.44
C TRP A 30 -2.17 1.56 -5.92
N THR A 31 -1.20 0.76 -6.37
CA THR A 31 -1.18 0.20 -7.73
C THR A 31 -1.03 -1.31 -7.64
N ARG A 32 -2.02 -2.06 -8.13
CA ARG A 32 -1.94 -3.53 -8.19
C ARG A 32 -0.85 -3.92 -9.18
N LEU A 33 0.06 -4.79 -8.75
CA LEU A 33 1.05 -5.38 -9.64
C LEU A 33 0.49 -6.71 -10.16
N GLU A 34 0.13 -6.74 -11.44
CA GLU A 34 -0.36 -7.93 -12.13
C GLU A 34 0.79 -8.91 -12.42
N GLY A 35 0.54 -10.22 -12.33
CA GLY A 35 1.54 -11.25 -12.69
C GLY A 35 1.90 -12.28 -11.62
N GLY A 36 1.25 -12.30 -10.46
CA GLY A 36 1.45 -13.32 -9.41
C GLY A 36 0.23 -14.23 -9.24
N HIS A 37 0.41 -15.56 -9.32
CA HIS A 37 -0.65 -16.53 -9.03
C HIS A 37 -0.74 -16.89 -7.52
N SER A 38 0.24 -16.46 -6.71
CA SER A 38 0.37 -16.92 -5.32
C SER A 38 -0.05 -15.88 -4.28
N ASN A 39 0.28 -14.59 -4.44
CA ASN A 39 -0.02 -13.54 -3.46
C ASN A 39 -0.48 -12.23 -4.14
N LEU A 40 -1.44 -11.54 -3.51
CA LEU A 40 -1.83 -10.17 -3.87
C LEU A 40 -0.68 -9.20 -3.59
N THR A 41 -0.17 -8.57 -4.63
CA THR A 41 0.97 -7.66 -4.54
C THR A 41 0.58 -6.26 -5.00
N TYR A 42 0.90 -5.26 -4.18
CA TYR A 42 0.64 -3.85 -4.48
C TYR A 42 1.91 -3.02 -4.33
N GLN A 43 2.12 -2.09 -5.24
CA GLN A 43 2.99 -0.94 -5.01
C GLN A 43 2.20 0.12 -4.25
N ILE A 44 2.81 0.68 -3.21
CA ILE A 44 2.32 1.88 -2.52
C ILE A 44 3.28 3.04 -2.79
N GLU A 45 2.71 4.21 -3.09
CA GLU A 45 3.43 5.47 -3.24
C GLU A 45 2.97 6.44 -2.15
N ASP A 46 3.91 6.99 -1.39
CA ASP A 46 3.65 7.91 -0.28
C ASP A 46 3.45 9.36 -0.75
N ALA A 47 3.03 10.23 0.16
CA ALA A 47 2.78 11.64 -0.16
C ALA A 47 4.03 12.44 -0.60
N ARG A 48 5.23 11.86 -0.45
CA ARG A 48 6.53 12.43 -0.82
C ARG A 48 7.13 11.76 -2.07
N GLY A 49 6.40 10.83 -2.69
CA GLY A 49 6.84 10.08 -3.87
C GLY A 49 7.75 8.89 -3.56
N GLN A 50 7.85 8.46 -2.30
CA GLN A 50 8.55 7.23 -1.94
C GLN A 50 7.72 6.01 -2.32
N LEU A 51 8.40 4.97 -2.80
CA LEU A 51 7.78 3.74 -3.26
C LEU A 51 8.12 2.59 -2.32
N ALA A 52 7.11 1.77 -2.02
CA ALA A 52 7.27 0.50 -1.31
C ALA A 52 6.32 -0.56 -1.88
N VAL A 53 6.50 -1.81 -1.45
CA VAL A 53 5.68 -2.95 -1.88
C VAL A 53 5.07 -3.64 -0.67
N ILE A 54 3.78 -3.97 -0.77
CA ILE A 54 3.03 -4.76 0.20
C ILE A 54 2.60 -6.09 -0.43
N ARG A 55 2.77 -7.19 0.31
CA ARG A 55 2.50 -8.58 -0.10
C ARG A 55 2.04 -9.44 1.08
#